data_AF-A0A060Z156-F1
#
_entry.id   AF-A0A060Z156-F1
#
_cell.length_a   1.000
_cell.length_b   1.000
_cell.length_c   1.000
_cell.angle_alpha   90.00
_cell.angle_beta   90.00
_cell.angle_gamma   90.00
#
_symmetry.space_group_name_H-M   'P 1'
#
loop_
_entity.id
_entity.type
_entity.pdbx_description
1 polymer ?
#
loop_
_entity_poly.entity_id
_entity_poly.type
_entity_poly.pdbx_seq_one_letter_code
_entity_poly.pdbx_strand_id
1 'polypeptide(L)'
;AGLELSSPIMVVSREEGLCQPRISGTVGAEPFSAKIRYTGPDDPDFPNLIKLTVNMPHMDGMLPVISTRPLSNFELTLSPDGTRVGNHRCSNLLDFNEIQTGHGFITDATKNPEIIGETSPYQYSADMRSTNSLRFYRNLNLEACLWEFNSYYDMSELLTTCGGSIGTDGQVLNLVQSYVTLRVPLYVSYVFHSPVAVGGWQHFDLQSELKLTFVYDTAILWQDGIGSPPEAELQGSMYPTSMRINEEGRLVVNFKTEARFRGQFVMSHPGTTLSSMVMCADLSGLTFTLALIRTEPTYNQPMQQWSFVSDFAVRDYSGTYTVKMIPCSASPNGEFSIPPVCHPREPLTFHMDIRFQQVSDPVAAEFSLNTQMFLLSKRELWLSDGSMGFGESTDTAFSEGTGLLLTPSGHSRNHYIGVNMGQLPCGTIWTPCSSIYGRVMVDPVQNLGDSFSCSIEKVFLCTGADGYVPKYNPTNKEYGCLADAPSLLYRFKILVRTAIT
;
A
#
# COMPACT_ATOMS: atom_id res chain seq x y z
N ALA A 1 19.61 23.89 -36.96
CA ALA A 1 18.44 23.24 -37.59
C ALA A 1 18.87 21.83 -37.97
N GLY A 2 18.34 20.80 -37.29
CA GLY A 2 18.60 19.40 -37.67
C GLY A 2 17.65 19.00 -38.81
N LEU A 3 18.19 18.43 -39.88
CA LEU A 3 17.42 17.87 -40.99
C LEU A 3 16.79 16.54 -40.56
N GLU A 4 15.55 16.29 -40.95
CA GLU A 4 14.87 15.01 -40.74
C GLU A 4 15.65 13.89 -41.46
N LEU A 5 16.18 12.94 -40.71
CA LEU A 5 16.82 11.74 -41.24
C LEU A 5 15.74 10.69 -41.52
N SER A 6 15.64 10.25 -42.77
CA SER A 6 14.78 9.12 -43.14
C SER A 6 15.39 7.83 -42.60
N SER A 7 14.62 7.10 -41.79
CA SER A 7 14.95 5.74 -41.38
C SER A 7 14.43 4.74 -42.42
N PRO A 8 15.10 3.59 -42.61
CA PRO A 8 14.57 2.52 -43.43
C PRO A 8 13.21 2.05 -42.89
N ILE A 9 12.25 1.79 -43.79
CA ILE A 9 10.93 1.29 -43.44
C ILE A 9 11.10 -0.10 -42.82
N MET A 10 10.91 -0.19 -41.50
CA MET A 10 10.87 -1.47 -40.79
C MET A 10 9.41 -1.93 -40.70
N VAL A 11 9.17 -3.18 -41.10
CA VAL A 11 7.84 -3.79 -40.95
C VAL A 11 7.74 -4.37 -39.54
N VAL A 12 6.95 -3.72 -38.69
CA VAL A 12 6.62 -4.23 -37.35
C VAL A 12 5.56 -5.32 -37.51
N SER A 13 5.84 -6.52 -36.99
CA SER A 13 4.88 -7.63 -36.99
C SER A 13 3.61 -7.22 -36.26
N ARG A 14 2.44 -7.51 -36.85
CA ARG A 14 1.13 -7.27 -36.23
C ARG A 14 0.52 -8.54 -35.65
N GLU A 15 1.15 -9.67 -35.90
CA GLU A 15 0.66 -11.01 -35.54
C GLU A 15 1.52 -11.61 -34.42
N GLU A 16 2.81 -11.29 -34.38
CA GLU A 16 3.75 -11.73 -33.35
C GLU A 16 4.05 -10.56 -32.40
N GLY A 17 3.61 -10.70 -31.15
CA GLY A 17 3.85 -9.77 -30.05
C GLY A 17 4.54 -10.45 -28.87
N LEU A 18 5.15 -9.67 -28.00
CA LEU A 18 5.68 -10.20 -26.73
C LEU A 18 4.53 -10.47 -25.75
N CYS A 19 3.53 -9.59 -25.76
CA CYS A 19 2.32 -9.72 -24.97
C CYS A 19 1.11 -9.96 -25.89
N GLN A 20 -0.06 -10.19 -25.29
CA GLN A 20 -1.26 -10.42 -26.10
C GLN A 20 -1.59 -9.16 -26.91
N PRO A 21 -1.71 -9.28 -28.24
CA PRO A 21 -2.14 -8.16 -29.07
C PRO A 21 -3.63 -7.89 -28.82
N ARG A 22 -4.02 -6.62 -28.97
CA ARG A 22 -5.43 -6.24 -28.91
C ARG A 22 -6.25 -6.97 -29.97
N ILE A 23 -7.33 -7.62 -29.56
CA ILE A 23 -8.29 -8.22 -30.50
C ILE A 23 -9.08 -7.07 -31.17
N SER A 24 -9.01 -7.01 -32.50
CA SER A 24 -9.71 -5.97 -33.26
C SER A 24 -11.23 -6.16 -33.16
N GLY A 25 -11.95 -5.12 -32.76
CA GLY A 25 -13.41 -5.13 -32.67
C GLY A 25 -14.00 -5.53 -31.30
N THR A 26 -13.18 -5.92 -30.33
CA THR A 26 -13.63 -6.12 -28.94
C THR A 26 -13.58 -4.81 -28.15
N VAL A 27 -14.60 -4.59 -27.33
CA VAL A 27 -14.75 -3.43 -26.44
C VAL A 27 -14.58 -3.93 -25.01
N GLY A 28 -13.57 -3.42 -24.31
CA GLY A 28 -13.27 -3.81 -22.93
C GLY A 28 -11.81 -3.59 -22.56
N ALA A 29 -11.56 -3.41 -21.27
CA ALA A 29 -10.23 -3.36 -20.69
C ALA A 29 -10.09 -4.52 -19.69
N GLU A 30 -8.91 -5.11 -19.61
CA GLU A 30 -8.64 -6.07 -18.55
C GLU A 30 -8.63 -5.37 -17.18
N PRO A 31 -9.17 -6.02 -16.13
CA PRO A 31 -9.21 -5.44 -14.80
C PRO A 31 -7.80 -5.19 -14.27
N PHE A 32 -7.67 -4.11 -13.50
CA PHE A 32 -6.44 -3.77 -12.80
C PHE A 32 -6.58 -4.09 -11.32
N SER A 33 -5.45 -4.29 -10.64
CA SER A 33 -5.40 -4.39 -9.19
C SER A 33 -4.80 -3.11 -8.63
N ALA A 34 -5.39 -2.55 -7.59
CA ALA A 34 -4.82 -1.43 -6.88
C ALA A 34 -4.97 -1.61 -5.36
N LYS A 35 -3.90 -1.26 -4.64
CA LYS A 35 -3.80 -1.38 -3.19
C LYS A 35 -3.33 -0.05 -2.60
N ILE A 36 -3.83 0.28 -1.42
CA ILE A 36 -3.38 1.43 -0.62
C ILE A 36 -2.94 0.90 0.74
N ARG A 37 -1.74 1.27 1.20
CA ARG A 37 -1.22 0.81 2.49
C ARG A 37 -0.43 1.90 3.19
N TYR A 38 -0.58 2.00 4.50
CA TYR A 38 0.37 2.76 5.29
C TYR A 38 1.69 1.98 5.47
N THR A 39 2.83 2.62 5.24
CA THR A 39 4.15 1.95 5.29
C THR A 39 4.62 1.68 6.72
N GLY A 40 4.21 2.51 7.69
CA GLY A 40 4.68 2.39 9.06
C GLY A 40 5.99 3.13 9.32
N PRO A 41 6.34 3.31 10.60
CA PRO A 41 7.59 3.95 10.99
C PRO A 41 8.82 3.07 10.72
N ASP A 42 8.65 1.74 10.70
CA ASP A 42 9.73 0.77 10.59
C ASP A 42 10.16 0.50 9.14
N ASP A 43 9.47 1.11 8.16
CA ASP A 43 9.87 1.02 6.76
C ASP A 43 11.22 1.74 6.55
N PRO A 44 12.24 1.06 6.02
CA PRO A 44 13.60 1.59 5.95
C PRO A 44 13.76 2.71 4.91
N ASP A 45 12.93 2.68 3.85
CA ASP A 45 13.08 3.56 2.69
C ASP A 45 12.02 4.68 2.71
N PHE A 46 10.78 4.36 3.09
CA PHE A 46 9.64 5.26 3.01
C PHE A 46 8.82 5.28 4.31
N PRO A 47 9.39 5.72 5.45
CA PRO A 47 8.72 5.66 6.73
C PRO A 47 7.56 6.68 6.85
N ASN A 48 6.43 6.22 7.39
CA ASN A 48 5.21 6.99 7.65
C ASN A 48 4.51 7.57 6.41
N LEU A 49 4.67 6.92 5.26
CA LEU A 49 4.00 7.32 4.02
C LEU A 49 2.83 6.38 3.69
N ILE A 50 1.98 6.81 2.78
CA ILE A 50 0.92 5.99 2.22
C ILE A 50 1.38 5.53 0.85
N LYS A 51 1.62 4.22 0.73
CA LYS A 51 1.99 3.56 -0.51
C LYS A 51 0.74 3.25 -1.33
N LEU A 52 0.72 3.69 -2.58
CA LEU A 52 -0.25 3.30 -3.59
C LEU A 52 0.46 2.37 -4.58
N THR A 53 -0.09 1.18 -4.78
CA THR A 53 0.41 0.21 -5.76
C THR A 53 -0.70 -0.06 -6.77
N VAL A 54 -0.38 0.07 -8.06
CA VAL A 54 -1.30 -0.18 -9.16
C VAL A 54 -0.65 -1.16 -10.14
N ASN A 55 -1.29 -2.31 -10.32
CA ASN A 55 -0.86 -3.37 -11.21
C ASN A 55 -1.84 -3.49 -12.38
N MET A 56 -1.32 -3.39 -13.60
CA MET A 56 -2.14 -3.41 -14.82
C MET A 56 -1.56 -4.39 -15.84
N PRO A 57 -2.36 -5.31 -16.40
CA PRO A 57 -1.90 -6.14 -17.49
C PRO A 57 -1.52 -5.31 -18.72
N HIS A 58 -0.43 -5.68 -19.38
CA HIS A 58 0.05 -5.05 -20.59
C HIS A 58 -0.56 -5.72 -21.81
N MET A 59 -1.12 -4.89 -22.69
CA MET A 59 -1.52 -5.26 -24.03
C MET A 59 -0.70 -4.45 -25.03
N ASP A 60 -0.19 -5.14 -26.05
CA ASP A 60 0.69 -4.52 -27.04
C ASP A 60 -0.04 -3.39 -27.78
N GLY A 61 0.62 -2.23 -27.87
CA GLY A 61 0.07 -1.02 -28.50
C GLY A 61 -0.82 -0.15 -27.60
N MET A 62 -0.98 -0.50 -26.32
CA MET A 62 -1.72 0.31 -25.34
C MET A 62 -0.80 0.84 -24.24
N LEU A 63 -1.05 2.09 -23.84
CA LEU A 63 -0.33 2.77 -22.78
C LEU A 63 -1.23 2.88 -21.53
N PRO A 64 -0.74 2.45 -20.34
CA PRO A 64 -1.48 2.64 -19.10
C PRO A 64 -1.37 4.09 -18.62
N VAL A 65 -2.50 4.70 -18.31
CA VAL A 65 -2.56 6.02 -17.68
C VAL A 65 -3.29 5.89 -16.35
N ILE A 66 -2.68 6.44 -15.30
CA ILE A 66 -3.18 6.39 -13.93
C ILE A 66 -3.21 7.83 -13.41
N SER A 67 -4.32 8.22 -12.80
CA SER A 67 -4.49 9.55 -12.21
C SER A 67 -5.49 9.50 -11.07
N THR A 68 -5.27 10.28 -10.01
CA THR A 68 -6.29 10.46 -8.96
C THR A 68 -7.38 11.47 -9.35
N ARG A 69 -7.27 12.06 -10.55
CA ARG A 69 -8.30 12.91 -11.16
C ARG A 69 -8.89 12.30 -12.43
N PRO A 70 -10.16 12.60 -12.77
CA PRO A 70 -10.81 12.07 -13.97
C PRO A 70 -10.01 12.32 -15.25
N LEU A 71 -9.87 11.28 -16.06
CA LEU A 71 -9.26 11.30 -17.38
C LEU A 71 -10.39 11.36 -18.41
N SER A 72 -10.33 12.31 -19.36
CA SER A 72 -11.42 12.46 -20.34
C SER A 72 -10.92 12.89 -21.72
N ASN A 73 -10.20 14.01 -21.82
CA ASN A 73 -9.70 14.51 -23.09
C ASN A 73 -8.22 14.18 -23.28
N PHE A 74 -7.92 13.00 -23.84
CA PHE A 74 -6.54 12.55 -24.07
C PHE A 74 -5.76 13.37 -25.10
N GLU A 75 -6.44 14.10 -25.99
CA GLU A 75 -5.76 15.07 -26.87
C GLU A 75 -5.10 16.18 -26.05
N LEU A 76 -5.79 16.67 -25.01
CA LEU A 76 -5.27 17.68 -24.08
C LEU A 76 -4.39 17.08 -22.97
N THR A 77 -4.77 15.91 -22.43
CA THR A 77 -4.04 15.25 -21.33
C THR A 77 -2.68 14.73 -21.77
N LEU A 78 -2.51 14.38 -23.06
CA LEU A 78 -1.21 13.99 -23.63
C LEU A 78 -0.54 15.15 -24.38
N SER A 79 -1.18 16.33 -24.44
CA SER A 79 -0.53 17.49 -25.05
C SER A 79 0.68 17.92 -24.20
N PRO A 80 1.71 18.50 -24.82
CA PRO A 80 2.86 19.04 -24.10
C PRO A 80 2.53 20.32 -23.31
N ASP A 81 1.26 20.73 -23.24
CA ASP A 81 0.85 21.93 -22.52
C ASP A 81 0.95 21.73 -20.99
N GLY A 82 1.25 22.82 -20.27
CA GLY A 82 1.37 22.80 -18.81
C GLY A 82 0.06 22.52 -18.05
N THR A 83 -1.07 22.42 -18.75
CA THR A 83 -2.39 22.11 -18.16
C THR A 83 -2.42 20.71 -17.54
N ARG A 84 -1.72 19.76 -18.14
CA ARG A 84 -1.52 18.40 -17.64
C ARG A 84 -0.85 18.40 -16.26
N VAL A 85 0.23 19.17 -16.09
CA VAL A 85 0.98 19.31 -14.82
C VAL A 85 0.08 19.92 -13.72
N GLY A 86 -0.78 20.87 -14.07
CA GLY A 86 -1.71 21.48 -13.13
C GLY A 86 -2.81 20.53 -12.65
N ASN A 87 -3.37 19.73 -13.56
CA ASN A 87 -4.56 18.92 -13.29
C ASN A 87 -4.24 17.50 -12.79
N HIS A 88 -3.14 16.90 -13.22
CA HIS A 88 -2.83 15.50 -12.98
C HIS A 88 -1.54 15.33 -12.16
N ARG A 89 -1.43 16.05 -11.03
CA ARG A 89 -0.24 16.02 -10.17
C ARG A 89 0.07 14.64 -9.60
N CYS A 90 -0.96 13.88 -9.22
CA CYS A 90 -0.82 12.51 -8.71
C CYS A 90 -1.15 11.52 -9.83
N SER A 91 -0.28 11.45 -10.84
CA SER A 91 -0.46 10.61 -12.02
C SER A 91 0.87 10.05 -12.53
N ASN A 92 0.80 9.02 -13.37
CA ASN A 92 1.97 8.48 -14.08
C ASN A 92 2.26 9.20 -15.40
N LEU A 93 1.49 10.26 -15.71
CA LEU A 93 1.70 11.06 -16.92
C LEU A 93 2.96 11.91 -16.78
N LEU A 94 3.14 12.52 -15.60
CA LEU A 94 4.20 13.47 -15.36
C LEU A 94 5.54 12.76 -15.12
N ASP A 95 6.61 13.25 -15.76
CA ASP A 95 7.96 12.74 -15.51
C ASP A 95 8.45 13.21 -14.13
N PHE A 96 9.50 12.58 -13.61
CA PHE A 96 10.00 12.82 -12.25
C PHE A 96 10.38 14.29 -11.97
N ASN A 97 10.79 15.04 -13.00
CA ASN A 97 11.15 16.47 -12.89
C ASN A 97 9.95 17.42 -12.90
N GLU A 98 8.79 16.95 -13.34
CA GLU A 98 7.60 17.78 -13.53
C GLU A 98 6.74 17.85 -12.27
N ILE A 99 7.01 17.00 -11.28
CA ILE A 99 6.21 16.88 -10.07
C ILE A 99 6.98 17.42 -8.86
N GLN A 100 6.28 18.15 -7.99
CA GLN A 100 6.81 18.62 -6.70
C GLN A 100 6.70 17.57 -5.58
N THR A 101 6.07 16.43 -5.85
CA THR A 101 5.81 15.37 -4.88
C THR A 101 7.05 14.51 -4.74
N GLY A 102 7.47 14.16 -3.52
CA GLY A 102 8.75 13.47 -3.30
C GLY A 102 8.86 12.11 -4.03
N HIS A 103 7.77 11.34 -4.09
CA HIS A 103 7.77 9.95 -4.56
C HIS A 103 6.54 9.60 -5.43
N GLY A 104 6.41 10.28 -6.58
CA GLY A 104 5.36 10.00 -7.57
C GLY A 104 5.55 8.67 -8.31
N PHE A 105 4.60 8.33 -9.19
CA PHE A 105 4.60 7.06 -9.94
C PHE A 105 5.81 6.89 -10.89
N ILE A 106 6.41 7.98 -11.35
CA ILE A 106 7.62 7.99 -12.18
C ILE A 106 8.77 8.56 -11.35
N THR A 107 9.92 7.89 -11.34
CA THR A 107 11.14 8.37 -10.64
C THR A 107 12.34 8.38 -11.60
N ASP A 108 13.48 8.90 -11.16
CA ASP A 108 14.66 9.11 -12.03
C ASP A 108 15.31 7.81 -12.54
N ALA A 109 15.12 6.68 -11.86
CA ALA A 109 15.75 5.42 -12.29
C ALA A 109 15.21 4.97 -13.66
N THR A 110 16.09 4.61 -14.59
CA THR A 110 15.75 4.24 -15.98
C THR A 110 15.58 2.74 -16.21
N LYS A 111 15.84 1.94 -15.17
CA LYS A 111 15.77 0.48 -15.19
C LYS A 111 15.16 -0.02 -13.89
N ASN A 112 14.39 -1.10 -13.98
CA ASN A 112 13.86 -1.78 -12.80
C ASN A 112 15.02 -2.44 -12.02
N PRO A 113 15.24 -2.12 -10.73
CA PRO A 113 16.31 -2.70 -9.93
C PRO A 113 16.14 -4.21 -9.70
N GLU A 114 14.93 -4.74 -9.82
CA GLU A 114 14.63 -6.17 -9.64
C GLU A 114 15.05 -7.02 -10.84
N ILE A 115 15.27 -6.40 -12.01
CA ILE A 115 15.66 -7.09 -13.24
C ILE A 115 17.19 -7.08 -13.40
N ILE A 116 17.80 -8.25 -13.23
CA ILE A 116 19.23 -8.47 -13.46
C ILE A 116 19.46 -8.62 -14.98
N GLY A 117 20.33 -7.78 -15.57
CA GLY A 117 20.61 -7.81 -17.02
C GLY A 117 19.53 -7.14 -17.87
N GLU A 118 19.36 -7.56 -19.14
CA GLU A 118 18.28 -7.10 -20.02
C GLU A 118 17.32 -8.25 -20.29
N THR A 119 16.02 -8.06 -20.06
CA THR A 119 14.98 -9.05 -20.39
C THR A 119 14.80 -9.22 -21.89
N SER A 120 14.98 -8.13 -22.64
CA SER A 120 14.94 -8.10 -24.11
C SER A 120 16.06 -7.21 -24.65
N PRO A 121 16.65 -7.54 -25.82
CA PRO A 121 17.71 -6.74 -26.41
C PRO A 121 17.33 -5.26 -26.54
N TYR A 122 18.22 -4.38 -26.11
CA TYR A 122 18.06 -2.93 -26.18
C TYR A 122 16.90 -2.37 -25.37
N GLN A 123 16.24 -3.14 -24.50
CA GLN A 123 15.07 -2.70 -23.71
C GLN A 123 15.37 -1.46 -22.86
N TYR A 124 16.59 -1.35 -22.35
CA TYR A 124 17.03 -0.22 -21.53
C TYR A 124 18.14 0.60 -22.20
N SER A 125 18.29 0.49 -23.53
CA SER A 125 19.31 1.23 -24.28
C SER A 125 18.97 2.72 -24.38
N ALA A 126 19.87 3.55 -23.87
CA ALA A 126 19.79 5.01 -23.97
C ALA A 126 20.12 5.55 -25.37
N ASP A 127 20.78 4.76 -26.22
CA ASP A 127 21.07 5.15 -27.62
C ASP A 127 19.82 5.09 -28.50
N MET A 128 18.88 4.21 -28.16
CA MET A 128 17.66 3.95 -28.93
C MET A 128 16.42 4.62 -28.35
N ARG A 129 16.38 4.88 -27.03
CA ARG A 129 15.21 5.43 -26.33
C ARG A 129 15.58 6.68 -25.55
N SER A 130 14.67 7.65 -25.52
CA SER A 130 14.81 8.84 -24.68
C SER A 130 14.75 8.48 -23.18
N THR A 131 15.39 9.29 -22.34
CA THR A 131 15.42 9.09 -20.88
C THR A 131 14.02 9.02 -20.28
N ASN A 132 13.10 9.88 -20.71
CA ASN A 132 11.71 9.88 -20.24
C ASN A 132 11.01 8.56 -20.58
N SER A 133 11.24 8.03 -21.78
CA SER A 133 10.71 6.72 -22.17
C SER A 133 11.27 5.62 -21.28
N LEU A 134 12.57 5.63 -21.00
CA LEU A 134 13.19 4.64 -20.12
C LEU A 134 12.62 4.68 -18.70
N ARG A 135 12.42 5.88 -18.13
CA ARG A 135 11.80 6.05 -16.80
C ARG A 135 10.36 5.56 -16.77
N PHE A 136 9.60 5.74 -17.84
CA PHE A 136 8.24 5.23 -17.93
C PHE A 136 8.21 3.70 -18.05
N TYR A 137 8.94 3.15 -19.02
CA TYR A 137 8.94 1.72 -19.36
C TYR A 137 9.71 0.84 -18.37
N ARG A 138 10.44 1.40 -17.42
CA ARG A 138 10.99 0.61 -16.30
C ARG A 138 9.89 -0.11 -15.50
N ASN A 139 8.70 0.48 -15.46
CA ASN A 139 7.56 -0.02 -14.70
C ASN A 139 6.86 -1.18 -15.43
N LEU A 140 7.28 -1.50 -16.65
CA LEU A 140 6.82 -2.64 -17.43
C LEU A 140 7.75 -3.83 -17.25
N ASN A 141 7.19 -4.93 -16.74
CA ASN A 141 7.79 -6.24 -16.87
C ASN A 141 7.28 -6.88 -18.17
N LEU A 142 8.12 -6.87 -19.21
CA LEU A 142 7.78 -7.42 -20.53
C LEU A 142 7.63 -8.95 -20.53
N GLU A 143 8.26 -9.67 -19.58
CA GLU A 143 8.14 -11.13 -19.51
C GLU A 143 6.83 -11.55 -18.85
N ALA A 144 6.41 -10.81 -17.82
CA ALA A 144 5.13 -11.00 -17.14
C ALA A 144 3.99 -10.19 -17.77
N CYS A 145 4.23 -9.43 -18.84
CA CYS A 145 3.26 -8.54 -19.46
C CYS A 145 2.45 -7.74 -18.42
N LEU A 146 3.14 -7.16 -17.43
CA LEU A 146 2.51 -6.51 -16.30
C LEU A 146 3.20 -5.17 -16.04
N TRP A 147 2.39 -4.14 -15.87
CA TRP A 147 2.81 -2.85 -15.36
C TRP A 147 2.65 -2.83 -13.86
N GLU A 148 3.68 -2.36 -13.16
CA GLU A 148 3.65 -2.11 -11.73
C GLU A 148 4.04 -0.65 -11.47
N PHE A 149 3.10 0.12 -10.94
CA PHE A 149 3.31 1.50 -10.55
C PHE A 149 3.20 1.63 -9.03
N ASN A 150 4.29 2.10 -8.42
CA ASN A 150 4.36 2.37 -6.99
C ASN A 150 4.54 3.88 -6.78
N SER A 151 3.77 4.45 -5.85
CA SER A 151 3.92 5.83 -5.39
C SER A 151 3.75 5.92 -3.88
N TYR A 152 4.35 6.94 -3.29
CA TYR A 152 4.32 7.18 -1.86
C TYR A 152 3.92 8.63 -1.60
N TYR A 153 2.89 8.81 -0.80
CA TYR A 153 2.31 10.12 -0.54
C TYR A 153 2.13 10.36 0.95
N ASP A 154 2.29 11.61 1.35
CA ASP A 154 1.85 12.08 2.65
C ASP A 154 0.31 12.13 2.70
N MET A 155 -0.23 11.94 3.90
CA MET A 155 -1.68 12.09 4.13
C MET A 155 -2.18 13.46 3.70
N SER A 156 -1.46 14.53 4.05
CA SER A 156 -1.80 15.91 3.69
C SER A 156 -1.81 16.11 2.18
N GLU A 157 -0.85 15.51 1.47
CA GLU A 157 -0.75 15.60 0.01
C GLU A 157 -1.92 14.90 -0.69
N LEU A 158 -2.28 13.70 -0.22
CA LEU A 158 -3.43 12.96 -0.76
C LEU A 158 -4.73 13.77 -0.64
N LEU A 159 -4.95 14.43 0.50
CA LEU A 159 -6.16 15.21 0.76
C LEU A 159 -6.20 16.53 -0.02
N THR A 160 -5.09 17.26 -0.07
CA THR A 160 -5.04 18.60 -0.65
C THR A 160 -4.85 18.60 -2.17
N THR A 161 -4.02 17.67 -2.66
CA THR A 161 -3.54 17.68 -4.04
C THR A 161 -4.16 16.57 -4.86
N CYS A 162 -4.21 15.35 -4.30
CA CYS A 162 -4.68 14.17 -5.02
C CYS A 162 -6.20 13.95 -4.98
N GLY A 163 -6.96 14.78 -4.26
CA GLY A 163 -8.42 14.68 -4.20
C GLY A 163 -8.95 13.60 -3.25
N GLY A 164 -8.13 13.16 -2.30
CA GLY A 164 -8.53 12.28 -1.22
C GLY A 164 -9.52 12.96 -0.27
N SER A 165 -10.36 12.15 0.37
CA SER A 165 -11.34 12.61 1.37
C SER A 165 -11.34 11.71 2.59
N ILE A 166 -11.71 12.27 3.74
CA ILE A 166 -11.85 11.50 4.98
C ILE A 166 -13.33 11.36 5.30
N GLY A 167 -13.77 10.11 5.45
CA GLY A 167 -15.09 9.76 5.97
C GLY A 167 -14.97 9.11 7.33
N THR A 168 -15.83 9.49 8.26
CA THR A 168 -16.11 8.68 9.45
C THR A 168 -17.23 7.71 9.08
N ASP A 169 -16.90 6.44 8.87
CA ASP A 169 -17.94 5.43 8.67
C ASP A 169 -18.69 5.31 10.01
N GLY A 170 -19.99 5.61 9.99
CA GLY A 170 -20.79 5.95 11.17
C GLY A 170 -20.51 5.07 12.39
N GLN A 171 -20.46 5.70 13.56
CA GLN A 171 -20.24 5.01 14.83
C GLN A 171 -21.27 3.89 15.00
N VAL A 172 -20.79 2.64 15.04
CA VAL A 172 -21.65 1.53 15.44
C VAL A 172 -21.92 1.71 16.93
N LEU A 173 -23.17 2.00 17.28
CA LEU A 173 -23.64 2.05 18.66
C LEU A 173 -23.19 0.76 19.38
N ASN A 174 -22.47 0.91 20.49
CA ASN A 174 -21.89 -0.14 21.35
C ASN A 174 -20.55 -0.77 20.93
N LEU A 175 -19.80 -0.21 19.97
CA LEU A 175 -18.42 -0.65 19.70
C LEU A 175 -17.38 0.30 20.31
N VAL A 176 -16.39 -0.28 20.99
CA VAL A 176 -15.26 0.39 21.64
C VAL A 176 -14.38 1.15 20.65
N GLN A 177 -14.54 0.92 19.35
CA GLN A 177 -13.69 1.39 18.26
C GLN A 177 -14.40 2.38 17.34
N SER A 178 -13.73 3.51 17.06
CA SER A 178 -14.08 4.45 16.00
C SER A 178 -13.20 4.19 14.77
N TYR A 179 -13.79 4.34 13.59
CA TYR A 179 -13.15 4.08 12.30
C TYR A 179 -13.08 5.37 11.49
N VAL A 180 -11.90 5.69 10.97
CA VAL A 180 -11.69 6.80 10.05
C VAL A 180 -11.18 6.22 8.74
N THR A 181 -11.91 6.44 7.65
CA THR A 181 -11.60 5.89 6.34
C THR A 181 -11.14 7.01 5.41
N LEU A 182 -9.88 6.97 5.00
CA LEU A 182 -9.35 7.74 3.88
C LEU A 182 -9.85 7.11 2.59
N ARG A 183 -10.43 7.93 1.71
CA ARG A 183 -10.92 7.54 0.38
C ARG A 183 -10.16 8.31 -0.68
N VAL A 184 -9.42 7.63 -1.54
CA VAL A 184 -8.65 8.22 -2.64
C VAL A 184 -9.25 7.74 -3.97
N PRO A 185 -9.76 8.66 -4.82
CA PRO A 185 -10.23 8.28 -6.15
C PRO A 185 -9.04 7.88 -7.03
N LEU A 186 -9.22 6.83 -7.83
CA LEU A 186 -8.23 6.34 -8.78
C LEU A 186 -8.91 6.11 -10.13
N TYR A 187 -8.42 6.80 -11.16
CA TYR A 187 -8.84 6.68 -12.54
C TYR A 187 -7.71 6.02 -13.33
N VAL A 188 -8.05 4.96 -14.04
CA VAL A 188 -7.11 4.15 -14.81
C VAL A 188 -7.63 4.04 -16.23
N SER A 189 -6.79 4.35 -17.22
CA SER A 189 -7.16 4.32 -18.62
C SER A 189 -6.15 3.56 -19.45
N TYR A 190 -6.63 2.68 -20.34
CA TYR A 190 -5.80 2.10 -21.40
C TYR A 190 -5.95 2.93 -22.66
N VAL A 191 -4.87 3.58 -23.10
CA VAL A 191 -4.90 4.55 -24.19
C VAL A 191 -4.15 4.03 -25.40
N PHE A 192 -4.70 4.23 -26.59
CA PHE A 192 -4.03 3.89 -27.85
C PHE A 192 -4.43 4.83 -28.97
N HIS A 193 -3.54 4.96 -29.95
CA HIS A 193 -3.80 5.78 -31.12
C HIS A 193 -4.66 5.03 -32.13
N SER A 194 -5.71 5.67 -32.65
CA SER A 194 -6.61 5.14 -33.66
C SER A 194 -6.89 6.21 -34.72
N PRO A 195 -6.55 5.96 -36.00
CA PRO A 195 -6.75 6.95 -37.07
C PRO A 195 -8.23 7.23 -37.38
N VAL A 196 -9.14 6.42 -36.84
CA VAL A 196 -10.60 6.53 -37.05
C VAL A 196 -11.27 7.35 -35.93
N ALA A 197 -10.56 7.69 -34.86
CA ALA A 197 -11.10 8.43 -33.73
C ALA A 197 -10.93 9.96 -33.91
N VAL A 198 -11.94 10.73 -33.50
CA VAL A 198 -11.86 12.19 -33.43
C VAL A 198 -10.81 12.56 -32.36
N GLY A 199 -9.75 13.26 -32.74
CA GLY A 199 -8.60 13.56 -31.86
C GLY A 199 -7.51 12.48 -31.82
N GLY A 200 -7.63 11.41 -32.63
CA GLY A 200 -6.58 10.40 -32.84
C GLY A 200 -6.36 9.40 -31.69
N TRP A 201 -6.97 9.62 -30.52
CA TRP A 201 -6.83 8.76 -29.35
C TRP A 201 -8.14 8.04 -29.02
N GLN A 202 -8.03 6.76 -28.67
CA GLN A 202 -9.09 5.98 -28.04
C GLN A 202 -8.61 5.49 -26.69
N HIS A 203 -9.54 5.38 -25.74
CA HIS A 203 -9.24 4.95 -24.39
C HIS A 203 -10.35 4.12 -23.79
N PHE A 204 -9.98 3.28 -22.83
CA PHE A 204 -10.90 2.53 -21.98
C PHE A 204 -10.66 2.91 -20.53
N ASP A 205 -11.64 3.54 -19.90
CA ASP A 205 -11.52 4.07 -18.55
C ASP A 205 -12.14 3.13 -17.52
N LEU A 206 -11.44 3.01 -16.41
CA LEU A 206 -11.86 2.29 -15.22
C LEU A 206 -11.70 3.24 -14.03
N GLN A 207 -12.61 3.14 -13.07
CA GLN A 207 -12.57 3.95 -11.86
C GLN A 207 -12.63 3.04 -10.64
N SER A 208 -11.81 3.34 -9.65
CA SER A 208 -11.84 2.72 -8.33
C SER A 208 -11.72 3.79 -7.24
N GLU A 209 -12.16 3.45 -6.03
CA GLU A 209 -11.97 4.26 -4.83
C GLU A 209 -11.15 3.44 -3.84
N LEU A 210 -9.90 3.84 -3.64
CA LEU A 210 -9.01 3.21 -2.67
C LEU A 210 -9.42 3.64 -1.28
N LYS A 211 -9.52 2.67 -0.36
CA LYS A 211 -9.96 2.90 1.02
C LYS A 211 -8.90 2.42 1.98
N LEU A 212 -8.48 3.29 2.89
CA LEU A 212 -7.58 2.95 3.98
C LEU A 212 -8.26 3.35 5.30
N THR A 213 -8.50 2.37 6.18
CA THR A 213 -9.22 2.59 7.43
C THR A 213 -8.29 2.54 8.64
N PHE A 214 -8.36 3.58 9.46
CA PHE A 214 -7.67 3.69 10.74
C PHE A 214 -8.67 3.39 11.87
N VAL A 215 -8.29 2.51 12.80
CA VAL A 215 -9.12 2.11 13.95
C VAL A 215 -8.56 2.72 15.23
N TYR A 216 -9.42 3.29 16.09
CA TYR A 216 -9.01 3.79 17.41
C TYR A 216 -10.09 3.54 18.49
N ASP A 217 -9.68 3.08 19.66
CA ASP A 217 -10.58 2.81 20.79
C ASP A 217 -11.08 4.12 21.43
N THR A 218 -12.39 4.37 21.45
CA THR A 218 -12.99 5.59 22.03
C THR A 218 -14.07 5.35 23.10
N ALA A 219 -14.73 4.19 23.20
CA ALA A 219 -16.10 4.19 23.77
C ALA A 219 -16.30 4.14 25.30
N ILE A 220 -15.27 4.23 26.17
CA ILE A 220 -15.48 4.13 27.64
C ILE A 220 -15.36 5.48 28.37
N LEU A 221 -14.79 6.52 27.74
CA LEU A 221 -14.47 7.78 28.44
C LEU A 221 -15.56 8.88 28.34
N TRP A 222 -16.58 8.71 27.50
CA TRP A 222 -17.48 9.80 27.09
C TRP A 222 -18.80 9.87 27.86
N GLN A 223 -19.22 8.77 28.52
CA GLN A 223 -20.46 8.75 29.31
C GLN A 223 -20.20 8.99 30.81
N ASP A 224 -19.17 8.35 31.39
CA ASP A 224 -18.89 8.48 32.83
C ASP A 224 -17.83 9.54 33.17
N GLY A 225 -17.02 9.95 32.19
CA GLY A 225 -15.90 10.88 32.39
C GLY A 225 -14.75 10.29 33.20
N ILE A 226 -13.58 10.93 33.12
CA ILE A 226 -12.42 10.61 33.97
C ILE A 226 -12.62 11.36 35.29
N GLY A 227 -12.95 10.64 36.34
CA GLY A 227 -13.05 11.20 37.69
C GLY A 227 -11.69 11.52 38.29
N SER A 228 -11.64 12.53 39.16
CA SER A 228 -10.53 12.71 40.09
C SER A 228 -10.39 11.52 41.06
N PRO A 229 -9.22 11.29 41.66
CA PRO A 229 -9.02 10.21 42.62
C PRO A 229 -10.03 10.29 43.79
N PRO A 230 -10.54 9.15 44.29
CA PRO A 230 -11.57 9.14 45.34
C PRO A 230 -11.08 9.73 46.67
N GLU A 231 -9.77 9.75 46.91
CA GLU A 231 -9.12 10.37 48.07
C GLU A 231 -8.99 11.90 48.01
N ALA A 232 -9.29 12.53 46.86
CA ALA A 232 -9.14 13.97 46.71
C ALA A 232 -10.24 14.77 47.45
N GLU A 233 -9.84 15.84 48.16
CA GLU A 233 -10.76 16.73 48.91
C GLU A 233 -11.80 17.39 47.99
N LEU A 234 -11.39 17.76 46.77
CA LEU A 234 -12.26 18.31 45.74
C LEU A 234 -12.41 17.31 44.61
N GLN A 235 -13.64 17.18 44.12
CA GLN A 235 -13.97 16.26 43.04
C GLN A 235 -14.15 17.02 41.71
N GLY A 236 -13.78 16.38 40.62
CA GLY A 236 -13.98 16.89 39.26
C GLY A 236 -13.99 15.77 38.25
N SER A 237 -14.51 16.07 37.06
CA SER A 237 -14.58 15.14 35.95
C SER A 237 -13.98 15.75 34.69
N MET A 238 -13.23 14.96 33.93
CA MET A 238 -12.64 15.33 32.66
C MET A 238 -13.24 14.47 31.54
N TYR A 239 -13.64 15.10 30.46
CA TYR A 239 -14.26 14.46 29.30
C TYR A 239 -13.45 14.84 28.06
N PRO A 240 -12.64 13.92 27.49
CA PRO A 240 -12.07 14.13 26.17
C PRO A 240 -13.19 14.50 25.18
N THR A 241 -12.92 15.44 24.27
CA THR A 241 -13.91 15.92 23.28
C THR A 241 -13.47 15.76 21.83
N SER A 242 -12.17 15.80 21.56
CA SER A 242 -11.60 15.42 20.27
C SER A 242 -10.11 15.16 20.41
N MET A 243 -9.59 14.26 19.59
CA MET A 243 -8.15 14.02 19.45
C MET A 243 -7.84 14.01 17.96
N ARG A 244 -6.83 14.76 17.55
CA ARG A 244 -6.44 14.89 16.14
C ARG A 244 -4.95 15.17 16.04
N ILE A 245 -4.36 14.85 14.90
CA ILE A 245 -3.05 15.37 14.51
C ILE A 245 -3.28 16.63 13.69
N ASN A 246 -2.63 17.74 14.04
CA ASN A 246 -2.73 18.98 13.27
C ASN A 246 -1.86 18.94 11.99
N GLU A 247 -1.93 20.00 11.20
CA GLU A 247 -1.17 20.15 9.94
C GLU A 247 0.36 20.06 10.13
N GLU A 248 0.85 20.30 11.34
CA GLU A 248 2.28 20.24 11.70
C GLU A 248 2.68 18.87 12.29
N GLY A 249 1.80 17.86 12.23
CA GLY A 249 2.08 16.51 12.75
C GLY A 249 2.01 16.39 14.28
N ARG A 250 1.53 17.43 14.98
CA ARG A 250 1.45 17.49 16.44
C ARG A 250 0.10 16.98 16.95
N LEU A 251 0.11 16.23 18.05
CA LEU A 251 -1.11 15.76 18.69
C LEU A 251 -1.83 16.94 19.34
N VAL A 252 -3.10 17.12 18.99
CA VAL A 252 -4.02 18.08 19.58
C VAL A 252 -5.16 17.32 20.23
N VAL A 253 -5.30 17.47 21.55
CA VAL A 253 -6.40 16.90 22.32
C VAL A 253 -7.22 18.02 22.93
N ASN A 254 -8.50 18.08 22.58
CA ASN A 254 -9.46 18.94 23.24
C ASN A 254 -10.27 18.14 24.25
N PHE A 255 -10.58 18.74 25.39
CA PHE A 255 -11.36 18.12 26.44
C PHE A 255 -12.17 19.17 27.21
N LYS A 256 -13.19 18.69 27.92
CA LYS A 256 -14.00 19.46 28.84
C LYS A 256 -13.71 19.03 30.26
N THR A 257 -13.83 19.95 31.20
CA THR A 257 -13.80 19.65 32.63
C THR A 257 -15.08 20.15 33.29
N GLU A 258 -15.58 19.40 34.24
CA GLU A 258 -16.69 19.78 35.13
C GLU A 258 -16.15 19.81 36.56
N ALA A 259 -16.17 20.99 37.17
CA ALA A 259 -15.80 21.14 38.58
C ALA A 259 -16.97 20.69 39.46
N ARG A 260 -16.82 19.64 40.28
CA ARG A 260 -17.87 19.25 41.25
C ARG A 260 -17.75 20.01 42.57
N PHE A 261 -17.27 21.25 42.50
CA PHE A 261 -17.10 22.18 43.61
C PHE A 261 -17.42 23.60 43.15
N ARG A 262 -17.62 24.51 44.11
CA ARG A 262 -17.86 25.92 43.82
C ARG A 262 -16.56 26.65 43.51
N GLY A 263 -16.24 26.81 42.23
CA GLY A 263 -14.98 27.39 41.77
C GLY A 263 -14.70 27.00 40.33
N GLN A 264 -13.43 26.95 39.94
CA GLN A 264 -13.00 26.53 38.60
C GLN A 264 -11.55 26.03 38.60
N PHE A 265 -11.15 25.32 37.56
CA PHE A 265 -9.75 24.99 37.31
C PHE A 265 -9.00 26.16 36.68
N VAL A 266 -7.74 26.36 37.08
CA VAL A 266 -6.90 27.47 36.61
C VAL A 266 -5.56 26.98 36.07
N MET A 267 -4.98 27.70 35.11
CA MET A 267 -3.66 27.37 34.56
C MET A 267 -2.55 27.58 35.59
N SER A 268 -2.57 28.74 36.24
CA SER A 268 -1.65 29.15 37.31
C SER A 268 -2.36 30.11 38.27
N HIS A 269 -1.87 30.21 39.50
CA HIS A 269 -2.45 31.12 40.50
C HIS A 269 -1.36 31.65 41.45
N PRO A 270 -1.33 32.96 41.80
CA PRO A 270 -0.25 33.54 42.64
C PRO A 270 -0.07 32.90 44.02
N GLY A 271 -1.15 32.29 44.55
CA GLY A 271 -1.14 31.57 45.83
C GLY A 271 -0.47 30.19 45.80
N THR A 272 0.06 29.73 44.66
CA THR A 272 0.79 28.46 44.53
C THR A 272 1.93 28.60 43.51
N THR A 273 3.01 27.85 43.69
CA THR A 273 4.12 27.79 42.73
C THR A 273 3.88 26.76 41.63
N LEU A 274 2.79 25.99 41.71
CA LEU A 274 2.45 24.95 40.75
C LEU A 274 1.68 25.54 39.56
N SER A 275 1.81 24.90 38.40
CA SER A 275 0.99 25.15 37.20
C SER A 275 0.29 23.87 36.76
N SER A 276 -0.90 24.02 36.18
CA SER A 276 -1.58 22.92 35.51
C SER A 276 -0.75 22.46 34.30
N MET A 277 -0.63 21.15 34.12
CA MET A 277 0.29 20.57 33.13
C MET A 277 -0.19 19.21 32.63
N VAL A 278 0.34 18.80 31.48
CA VAL A 278 0.14 17.47 30.89
C VAL A 278 1.49 16.79 30.75
N MET A 279 1.55 15.52 31.13
CA MET A 279 2.74 14.68 30.98
C MET A 279 2.35 13.29 30.50
N CYS A 280 3.22 12.64 29.74
CA CYS A 280 3.06 11.24 29.35
C CYS A 280 4.18 10.43 29.99
N ALA A 281 3.84 9.37 30.72
CA ALA A 281 4.83 8.53 31.41
C ALA A 281 5.66 7.72 30.42
N ASP A 282 5.05 7.30 29.30
CA ASP A 282 5.67 6.44 28.29
C ASP A 282 6.54 7.24 27.28
N LEU A 283 6.36 8.56 27.21
CA LEU A 283 7.06 9.45 26.28
C LEU A 283 7.83 10.54 27.05
N SER A 284 8.93 10.15 27.71
CA SER A 284 9.69 11.02 28.62
C SER A 284 10.38 12.23 27.97
N GLY A 285 10.41 12.32 26.63
CA GLY A 285 10.97 13.44 25.87
C GLY A 285 9.94 14.37 25.24
N LEU A 286 8.65 14.08 25.37
CA LEU A 286 7.58 14.85 24.73
C LEU A 286 6.93 15.79 25.75
N THR A 287 7.00 17.09 25.47
CA THR A 287 6.34 18.12 26.27
C THR A 287 5.03 18.57 25.61
N PHE A 288 4.14 19.15 26.40
CA PHE A 288 2.82 19.53 25.98
C PHE A 288 2.49 20.95 26.44
N THR A 289 1.94 21.74 25.54
CA THR A 289 1.38 23.06 25.83
C THR A 289 -0.11 22.92 26.12
N LEU A 290 -0.50 23.12 27.39
CA LEU A 290 -1.90 23.14 27.82
C LEU A 290 -2.47 24.57 27.72
N ALA A 291 -3.72 24.70 27.30
CA ALA A 291 -4.43 25.98 27.16
C ALA A 291 -5.89 25.87 27.62
N LEU A 292 -6.35 26.90 28.35
CA LEU A 292 -7.77 27.11 28.64
C LEU A 292 -8.39 27.86 27.47
N ILE A 293 -9.37 27.26 26.80
CA ILE A 293 -10.04 27.84 25.63
C ILE A 293 -11.24 28.69 26.05
N ARG A 294 -12.08 28.16 26.96
CA ARG A 294 -13.31 28.81 27.38
C ARG A 294 -13.76 28.34 28.76
N THR A 295 -14.36 29.24 29.53
CA THR A 295 -15.04 28.94 30.80
C THR A 295 -16.46 29.49 30.76
N GLU A 296 -17.43 28.75 31.30
CA GLU A 296 -18.76 29.28 31.56
C GLU A 296 -18.73 30.36 32.66
N PRO A 297 -19.55 31.43 32.54
CA PRO A 297 -19.53 32.56 33.48
C PRO A 297 -20.25 32.25 34.80
N THR A 298 -19.82 31.21 35.50
CA THR A 298 -20.39 30.76 36.78
C THR A 298 -19.32 30.10 37.65
N TYR A 299 -19.45 30.18 38.97
CA TYR A 299 -18.67 29.36 39.91
C TYR A 299 -19.44 28.11 40.36
N ASN A 300 -20.70 27.96 39.98
CA ASN A 300 -21.48 26.78 40.34
C ASN A 300 -21.27 25.69 39.29
N GLN A 301 -20.28 24.84 39.52
CA GLN A 301 -19.92 23.71 38.66
C GLN A 301 -19.76 24.08 37.17
N PRO A 302 -18.90 25.07 36.84
CA PRO A 302 -18.74 25.49 35.46
C PRO A 302 -18.17 24.37 34.59
N MET A 303 -18.69 24.27 33.37
CA MET A 303 -18.02 23.53 32.32
C MET A 303 -16.91 24.39 31.70
N GLN A 304 -15.69 23.84 31.62
CA GLN A 304 -14.54 24.51 31.01
C GLN A 304 -14.01 23.70 29.82
N GLN A 305 -13.63 24.38 28.75
CA GLN A 305 -13.04 23.80 27.55
C GLN A 305 -11.54 24.05 27.54
N TRP A 306 -10.78 22.99 27.31
CA TRP A 306 -9.33 22.97 27.33
C TRP A 306 -8.78 22.28 26.10
N SER A 307 -7.53 22.59 25.78
CA SER A 307 -6.77 21.95 24.71
C SER A 307 -5.34 21.76 25.17
N PHE A 308 -4.75 20.59 24.90
CA PHE A 308 -3.30 20.47 24.94
C PHE A 308 -2.76 20.04 23.58
N VAL A 309 -1.58 20.56 23.26
CA VAL A 309 -0.88 20.28 22.01
C VAL A 309 0.50 19.76 22.34
N SER A 310 0.96 18.70 21.67
CA SER A 310 2.35 18.26 21.78
C SER A 310 3.28 19.30 21.18
N ASP A 311 4.43 19.53 21.80
CA ASP A 311 5.38 20.52 21.30
C ASP A 311 6.14 20.00 20.07
N PHE A 312 6.25 18.68 19.93
CA PHE A 312 6.88 18.00 18.79
C PHE A 312 5.96 16.94 18.18
N ALA A 313 6.22 16.61 16.91
CA ALA A 313 5.58 15.51 16.21
C ALA A 313 6.30 14.19 16.52
N VAL A 314 5.57 13.13 16.87
CA VAL A 314 6.11 11.78 17.04
C VAL A 314 5.28 10.75 16.29
N ARG A 315 5.91 9.60 15.99
CA ARG A 315 5.34 8.52 15.17
C ARG A 315 4.29 7.69 15.92
N ASP A 316 4.45 7.56 17.23
CA ASP A 316 3.52 6.86 18.10
C ASP A 316 3.21 7.76 19.31
N TYR A 317 1.94 8.13 19.45
CA TYR A 317 1.43 8.88 20.60
C TYR A 317 0.80 7.95 21.64
N SER A 318 1.02 6.65 21.52
CA SER A 318 0.45 5.68 22.46
C SER A 318 1.13 5.80 23.83
N GLY A 319 0.31 5.90 24.87
CA GLY A 319 0.77 5.98 26.25
C GLY A 319 -0.29 6.50 27.22
N THR A 320 0.06 6.53 28.49
CA THR A 320 -0.77 7.05 29.58
C THR A 320 -0.47 8.53 29.82
N TYR A 321 -1.44 9.37 29.48
CA TYR A 321 -1.40 10.83 29.64
C TYR A 321 -1.97 11.20 31.01
N THR A 322 -1.19 11.97 31.75
CA THR A 322 -1.54 12.47 33.08
C THR A 322 -1.74 13.97 33.00
N VAL A 323 -2.98 14.40 33.17
CA VAL A 323 -3.35 15.83 33.19
C VAL A 323 -3.55 16.27 34.63
N LYS A 324 -2.70 17.20 35.09
CA LYS A 324 -2.79 17.80 36.42
C LYS A 324 -3.40 19.18 36.33
N MET A 325 -4.49 19.40 37.05
CA MET A 325 -5.27 20.63 37.03
C MET A 325 -5.37 21.22 38.43
N ILE A 326 -5.16 22.53 38.59
CA ILE A 326 -5.28 23.21 39.87
C ILE A 326 -6.73 23.65 40.10
N PRO A 327 -7.45 23.05 41.07
CA PRO A 327 -8.76 23.55 41.47
C PRO A 327 -8.62 24.84 42.28
N CYS A 328 -9.47 25.82 41.98
CA CYS A 328 -9.50 27.10 42.68
C CYS A 328 -10.90 27.37 43.24
N SER A 329 -11.01 27.26 44.56
CA SER A 329 -12.27 27.36 45.30
C SER A 329 -12.68 28.82 45.53
N ALA A 330 -13.91 29.19 45.16
CA ALA A 330 -14.41 30.55 45.30
C ALA A 330 -15.20 30.73 46.60
N SER A 331 -15.11 31.91 47.23
CA SER A 331 -15.85 32.24 48.46
C SER A 331 -17.36 32.07 48.27
N PRO A 332 -18.14 31.54 49.24
CA PRO A 332 -19.57 31.23 49.08
C PRO A 332 -20.44 32.36 48.50
N ASN A 333 -20.09 33.62 48.81
CA ASN A 333 -20.82 34.82 48.36
C ASN A 333 -20.09 35.59 47.24
N GLY A 334 -18.98 35.07 46.71
CA GLY A 334 -18.22 35.73 45.66
C GLY A 334 -18.90 35.64 44.29
N GLU A 335 -19.07 36.78 43.63
CA GLU A 335 -19.55 36.85 42.25
C GLU A 335 -18.47 36.42 41.24
N PHE A 336 -18.91 35.93 40.08
CA PHE A 336 -18.01 35.50 39.02
C PHE A 336 -17.16 36.67 38.50
N SER A 337 -15.85 36.46 38.37
CA SER A 337 -14.91 37.48 37.91
C SER A 337 -13.83 36.88 36.98
N ILE A 338 -13.30 37.70 36.08
CA ILE A 338 -12.15 37.34 35.23
C ILE A 338 -11.10 38.46 35.39
N PRO A 339 -9.90 38.18 35.93
CA PRO A 339 -9.42 36.90 36.46
C PRO A 339 -10.19 36.46 37.73
N PRO A 340 -10.18 35.15 38.07
CA PRO A 340 -10.91 34.65 39.23
C PRO A 340 -10.27 35.05 40.55
N VAL A 341 -11.10 35.46 41.51
CA VAL A 341 -10.70 35.65 42.90
C VAL A 341 -11.07 34.39 43.68
N CYS A 342 -10.09 33.52 43.91
CA CYS A 342 -10.30 32.19 44.49
C CYS A 342 -9.08 31.72 45.29
N HIS A 343 -9.23 30.61 46.03
CA HIS A 343 -8.16 29.99 46.81
C HIS A 343 -7.75 28.67 46.13
N PRO A 344 -6.49 28.56 45.65
CA PRO A 344 -6.00 27.35 44.99
C PRO A 344 -5.88 26.19 46.00
N ARG A 345 -6.14 24.97 45.56
CA ARG A 345 -5.95 23.73 46.33
C ARG A 345 -4.96 22.79 45.64
N GLU A 346 -4.73 21.63 46.22
CA GLU A 346 -3.84 20.62 45.63
C GLU A 346 -4.32 20.19 44.23
N PRO A 347 -3.41 20.02 43.25
CA PRO A 347 -3.79 19.66 41.89
C PRO A 347 -4.49 18.30 41.81
N LEU A 348 -5.60 18.25 41.08
CA LEU A 348 -6.28 17.01 40.73
C LEU A 348 -5.59 16.38 39.51
N THR A 349 -5.47 15.06 39.53
CA THR A 349 -4.80 14.30 38.48
C THR A 349 -5.83 13.46 37.73
N PHE A 350 -5.83 13.55 36.40
CA PHE A 350 -6.68 12.79 35.50
C PHE A 350 -5.80 11.92 34.59
N HIS A 351 -6.08 10.63 34.54
CA HIS A 351 -5.35 9.68 33.69
C HIS A 351 -6.16 9.35 32.45
N MET A 352 -5.53 9.44 31.29
CA MET A 352 -6.13 9.19 30.00
C MET A 352 -5.16 8.34 29.17
N ASP A 353 -5.59 7.14 28.81
CA ASP A 353 -4.80 6.28 27.93
C ASP A 353 -5.12 6.62 26.47
N ILE A 354 -4.09 7.00 25.71
CA ILE A 354 -4.18 7.20 24.27
C ILE A 354 -3.50 6.00 23.61
N ARG A 355 -4.16 5.37 22.63
CA ARG A 355 -3.56 4.38 21.73
C ARG A 355 -3.83 4.82 20.31
N PHE A 356 -2.85 5.50 19.73
CA PHE A 356 -2.96 6.05 18.39
C PHE A 356 -1.92 5.33 17.52
N GLN A 357 -2.32 4.18 16.98
CA GLN A 357 -1.51 3.38 16.06
C GLN A 357 -2.15 3.35 14.69
N GLN A 358 -1.33 3.51 13.66
CA GLN A 358 -1.77 3.55 12.29
C GLN A 358 -1.91 2.11 11.77
N VAL A 359 -3.16 1.65 11.57
CA VAL A 359 -3.49 0.25 11.25
C VAL A 359 -3.32 -0.04 9.75
N SER A 360 -2.88 -1.25 9.42
CA SER A 360 -2.85 -1.80 8.06
C SER A 360 -3.99 -2.81 7.83
N ASP A 361 -4.42 -2.94 6.57
CA ASP A 361 -5.59 -3.69 6.07
C ASP A 361 -5.68 -5.18 6.46
N PRO A 362 -6.88 -5.80 6.36
CA PRO A 362 -7.15 -7.17 6.82
C PRO A 362 -6.43 -8.26 6.01
N VAL A 363 -6.09 -9.35 6.69
CA VAL A 363 -5.43 -10.55 6.16
C VAL A 363 -6.34 -11.29 5.17
N ALA A 364 -5.79 -11.69 4.01
CA ALA A 364 -6.49 -12.45 2.98
C ALA A 364 -6.92 -13.85 3.47
N ALA A 365 -8.11 -14.30 3.05
CA ALA A 365 -8.59 -15.66 3.30
C ALA A 365 -7.91 -16.69 2.37
N GLU A 366 -7.46 -17.82 2.93
CA GLU A 366 -6.79 -18.90 2.18
C GLU A 366 -7.81 -19.89 1.57
N PHE A 367 -7.61 -20.29 0.31
CA PHE A 367 -8.43 -21.29 -0.40
C PHE A 367 -7.55 -22.35 -1.07
N SER A 368 -7.99 -23.61 -1.09
CA SER A 368 -7.30 -24.71 -1.76
C SER A 368 -7.76 -24.87 -3.22
N LEU A 369 -6.82 -24.83 -4.18
CA LEU A 369 -7.07 -25.00 -5.61
C LEU A 369 -6.55 -26.34 -6.15
N ASN A 370 -7.30 -26.95 -7.06
CA ASN A 370 -6.88 -28.10 -7.85
C ASN A 370 -5.98 -27.60 -8.99
N THR A 371 -4.73 -28.07 -8.99
CA THR A 371 -3.72 -27.64 -9.95
C THR A 371 -3.01 -28.83 -10.61
N GLN A 372 -2.55 -28.64 -11.85
CA GLN A 372 -1.75 -29.61 -12.60
C GLN A 372 -0.44 -28.95 -13.06
N MET A 373 0.71 -29.59 -12.80
CA MET A 373 2.02 -29.07 -13.20
C MET A 373 2.55 -29.77 -14.45
N PHE A 374 3.03 -28.99 -15.41
CA PHE A 374 3.67 -29.43 -16.64
C PHE A 374 5.13 -28.94 -16.69
N LEU A 375 6.02 -29.79 -17.20
CA LEU A 375 7.40 -29.45 -17.53
C LEU A 375 7.54 -29.40 -19.05
N LEU A 376 8.09 -28.30 -19.56
CA LEU A 376 8.19 -28.03 -20.99
C LEU A 376 9.64 -27.66 -21.34
N SER A 377 10.12 -28.16 -22.47
CA SER A 377 11.48 -27.90 -22.99
C SER A 377 11.54 -26.81 -24.07
N LYS A 378 10.37 -26.34 -24.54
CA LYS A 378 10.24 -25.32 -25.59
C LYS A 378 9.47 -24.10 -25.07
N ARG A 379 10.02 -22.91 -25.35
CA ARG A 379 9.45 -21.62 -24.92
C ARG A 379 8.09 -21.34 -25.56
N GLU A 380 7.92 -21.74 -26.82
CA GLU A 380 6.71 -21.50 -27.60
C GLU A 380 5.51 -22.30 -27.03
N LEU A 381 5.76 -23.53 -26.58
CA LEU A 381 4.75 -24.34 -25.89
C LEU A 381 4.41 -23.76 -24.51
N TRP A 382 5.41 -23.22 -23.80
CA TRP A 382 5.21 -22.57 -22.50
C TRP A 382 4.30 -21.33 -22.60
N LEU A 383 4.48 -20.52 -23.64
CA LEU A 383 3.70 -19.29 -23.89
C LEU A 383 2.30 -19.55 -24.51
N SER A 384 2.04 -20.76 -25.02
CA SER A 384 0.77 -21.12 -25.67
C SER A 384 -0.43 -21.09 -24.70
N ASP A 385 -1.66 -21.07 -25.21
CA ASP A 385 -2.88 -21.16 -24.40
C ASP A 385 -3.23 -22.60 -23.97
N GLY A 386 -2.45 -23.60 -24.38
CA GLY A 386 -2.69 -25.02 -24.12
C GLY A 386 -3.71 -25.68 -25.05
N SER A 387 -4.26 -24.96 -26.03
CA SER A 387 -5.26 -25.45 -27.00
C SER A 387 -4.75 -26.56 -27.91
N MET A 388 -3.44 -26.63 -28.11
CA MET A 388 -2.77 -27.62 -28.97
C MET A 388 -2.61 -29.00 -28.31
N GLY A 389 -2.97 -29.14 -27.03
CA GLY A 389 -2.72 -30.35 -26.24
C GLY A 389 -1.23 -30.56 -25.96
N PHE A 390 -0.86 -30.69 -24.68
CA PHE A 390 0.51 -31.05 -24.31
C PHE A 390 0.71 -32.56 -24.52
N GLY A 391 0.77 -33.01 -25.77
CA GLY A 391 0.97 -34.42 -26.15
C GLY A 391 2.45 -34.82 -26.26
N GLU A 392 2.77 -36.05 -25.80
CA GLU A 392 4.01 -36.85 -25.90
C GLU A 392 5.37 -36.20 -25.50
N SER A 393 5.40 -34.93 -25.14
CA SER A 393 6.61 -34.19 -24.73
C SER A 393 6.61 -33.77 -23.26
N THR A 394 5.73 -34.36 -22.45
CA THR A 394 5.47 -33.98 -21.05
C THR A 394 6.43 -34.59 -20.02
N ASP A 395 7.27 -35.56 -20.41
CA ASP A 395 8.24 -36.20 -19.52
C ASP A 395 9.64 -36.18 -20.13
N THR A 396 10.38 -35.10 -19.90
CA THR A 396 11.82 -35.07 -20.20
C THR A 396 12.59 -35.86 -19.14
N ALA A 397 13.13 -37.02 -19.51
CA ALA A 397 14.09 -37.75 -18.68
C ALA A 397 15.47 -37.08 -18.75
N PHE A 398 16.13 -36.87 -17.60
CA PHE A 398 17.43 -36.19 -17.51
C PHE A 398 18.57 -37.18 -17.24
N SER A 399 19.72 -36.95 -17.89
CA SER A 399 20.96 -37.71 -17.66
C SER A 399 21.71 -37.24 -16.41
N GLU A 400 22.36 -38.18 -15.73
CA GLU A 400 23.11 -38.00 -14.48
C GLU A 400 24.24 -36.94 -14.62
N GLY A 401 24.38 -36.05 -13.63
CA GLY A 401 25.49 -35.08 -13.54
C GLY A 401 25.16 -33.61 -13.87
N THR A 402 23.89 -33.23 -14.03
CA THR A 402 23.51 -31.89 -14.50
C THR A 402 23.20 -30.92 -13.35
N GLY A 403 23.92 -29.79 -13.25
CA GLY A 403 23.62 -28.72 -12.29
C GLY A 403 22.67 -27.68 -12.86
N LEU A 404 21.53 -27.39 -12.21
CA LEU A 404 20.60 -26.34 -12.63
C LEU A 404 21.04 -24.95 -12.11
N LEU A 405 21.10 -23.95 -13.01
CA LEU A 405 21.15 -22.53 -12.65
C LEU A 405 19.75 -21.93 -12.85
N LEU A 406 19.12 -21.52 -11.74
CA LEU A 406 17.72 -21.11 -11.69
C LEU A 406 17.59 -19.60 -11.48
N THR A 407 17.02 -18.90 -12.46
CA THR A 407 16.46 -17.54 -12.30
C THR A 407 14.95 -17.64 -12.49
N PRO A 408 14.16 -17.73 -11.42
CA PRO A 408 12.71 -17.87 -11.55
C PRO A 408 12.09 -16.54 -11.96
N SER A 409 11.56 -16.50 -13.19
CA SER A 409 10.57 -15.53 -13.64
C SER A 409 9.23 -16.24 -13.76
N GLY A 410 8.21 -15.69 -13.10
CA GLY A 410 6.86 -16.23 -13.08
C GLY A 410 5.89 -15.36 -13.87
N HIS A 411 4.95 -15.95 -14.61
CA HIS A 411 3.80 -15.23 -15.19
C HIS A 411 2.50 -15.90 -14.74
N SER A 412 1.47 -15.11 -14.44
CA SER A 412 0.13 -15.60 -14.07
C SER A 412 -0.89 -15.15 -15.13
N ARG A 413 -1.63 -16.10 -15.72
CA ARG A 413 -2.87 -15.86 -16.49
C ARG A 413 -4.01 -16.63 -15.83
N ASN A 414 -5.26 -16.28 -16.13
CA ASN A 414 -6.50 -16.80 -15.52
C ASN A 414 -6.59 -18.33 -15.33
N HIS A 415 -5.82 -19.12 -16.08
CA HIS A 415 -5.87 -20.58 -16.04
C HIS A 415 -4.51 -21.24 -15.76
N TYR A 416 -3.41 -20.46 -15.63
CA TYR A 416 -2.09 -21.04 -15.36
C TYR A 416 -1.03 -20.06 -14.84
N ILE A 417 -0.05 -20.61 -14.12
CA ILE A 417 1.17 -19.94 -13.68
C ILE A 417 2.36 -20.57 -14.40
N GLY A 418 3.05 -19.82 -15.24
CA GLY A 418 4.31 -20.23 -15.86
C GLY A 418 5.50 -19.86 -14.97
N VAL A 419 6.48 -20.75 -14.82
CA VAL A 419 7.75 -20.49 -14.12
C VAL A 419 8.89 -20.87 -15.06
N ASN A 420 9.77 -19.93 -15.39
CA ASN A 420 11.04 -20.27 -16.03
C ASN A 420 11.94 -20.96 -15.00
N MET A 421 12.24 -22.23 -15.23
CA MET A 421 13.06 -23.07 -14.36
C MET A 421 14.51 -23.15 -14.84
N GLY A 422 15.01 -22.10 -15.51
CA GLY A 422 16.45 -21.90 -15.72
C GLY A 422 17.08 -22.68 -16.88
N GLN A 423 18.41 -22.57 -16.99
CA GLN A 423 19.23 -23.15 -18.06
C GLN A 423 20.11 -24.30 -17.57
N LEU A 424 20.24 -25.35 -18.39
CA LEU A 424 21.15 -26.47 -18.15
C LEU A 424 22.54 -26.22 -18.79
N PRO A 425 23.65 -26.34 -18.04
CA PRO A 425 24.99 -26.43 -18.59
C PRO A 425 25.27 -27.88 -19.03
N CYS A 426 25.61 -28.07 -20.31
CA CYS A 426 26.26 -29.30 -20.78
C CYS A 426 27.78 -29.12 -20.73
N GLY A 427 28.52 -30.23 -20.60
CA GLY A 427 29.97 -30.25 -20.46
C GLY A 427 30.75 -29.27 -21.34
N THR A 428 31.86 -28.78 -20.78
CA THR A 428 32.71 -27.65 -21.18
C THR A 428 32.05 -26.27 -21.11
N ILE A 429 32.01 -25.73 -19.89
CA ILE A 429 32.14 -24.34 -19.39
C ILE A 429 31.46 -23.13 -20.13
N TRP A 430 31.05 -23.16 -21.41
CA TRP A 430 30.39 -21.99 -22.07
C TRP A 430 29.37 -22.30 -23.19
N THR A 431 28.63 -23.41 -23.15
CA THR A 431 27.50 -23.64 -24.11
C THR A 431 26.20 -24.05 -23.42
N PRO A 432 25.14 -23.21 -23.43
CA PRO A 432 23.82 -23.56 -22.91
C PRO A 432 23.04 -24.39 -23.95
N CYS A 433 22.52 -25.55 -23.56
CA CYS A 433 21.82 -26.45 -24.50
C CYS A 433 20.30 -26.55 -24.29
N SER A 434 19.73 -26.27 -23.11
CA SER A 434 18.27 -26.38 -22.92
C SER A 434 17.75 -25.54 -21.75
N SER A 435 16.66 -24.80 -21.98
CA SER A 435 15.89 -24.09 -20.95
C SER A 435 14.71 -24.95 -20.48
N ILE A 436 14.41 -24.93 -19.18
CA ILE A 436 13.27 -25.68 -18.61
C ILE A 436 12.18 -24.69 -18.24
N TYR A 437 10.95 -25.00 -18.63
CA TYR A 437 9.78 -24.18 -18.31
C TYR A 437 8.76 -25.00 -17.52
N GLY A 438 8.44 -24.57 -16.31
CA GLY A 438 7.34 -25.09 -15.51
C GLY A 438 6.03 -24.37 -15.83
N ARG A 439 4.90 -25.07 -15.79
CA ARG A 439 3.58 -24.47 -15.91
C ARG A 439 2.57 -25.16 -15.00
N VAL A 440 1.97 -24.42 -14.08
CA VAL A 440 0.92 -24.88 -13.17
C VAL A 440 -0.42 -24.42 -13.71
N MET A 441 -1.23 -25.32 -14.25
CA MET A 441 -2.61 -25.03 -14.67
C MET A 441 -3.57 -25.16 -13.48
N VAL A 442 -4.56 -24.28 -13.37
CA VAL A 442 -5.66 -24.38 -12.41
C VAL A 442 -6.86 -25.04 -13.10
N ASP A 443 -7.59 -25.90 -12.39
CA ASP A 443 -8.81 -26.51 -12.92
C ASP A 443 -9.81 -25.43 -13.39
N PRO A 444 -10.23 -25.43 -14.67
CA PRO A 444 -11.17 -24.44 -15.21
C PRO A 444 -12.51 -24.37 -14.46
N VAL A 445 -12.91 -25.44 -13.78
CA VAL A 445 -14.16 -25.50 -13.00
C VAL A 445 -14.05 -24.71 -11.70
N GLN A 446 -12.83 -24.50 -11.18
CA GLN A 446 -12.53 -23.69 -9.99
C GLN A 446 -12.10 -22.25 -10.34
N ASN A 447 -12.54 -21.74 -11.49
CA ASN A 447 -12.22 -20.39 -11.95
C ASN A 447 -12.61 -19.34 -10.88
N LEU A 448 -11.60 -18.74 -10.26
CA LEU A 448 -11.75 -17.75 -9.19
C LEU A 448 -12.10 -16.35 -9.73
N GLY A 449 -12.11 -16.14 -11.05
CA GLY A 449 -12.25 -14.82 -11.65
C GLY A 449 -11.04 -13.90 -11.43
N ASP A 450 -11.09 -12.68 -11.94
CA ASP A 450 -9.92 -11.77 -12.01
C ASP A 450 -9.57 -11.06 -10.69
N SER A 451 -10.17 -11.48 -9.57
CA SER A 451 -9.99 -10.85 -8.25
C SER A 451 -8.97 -11.55 -7.36
N PHE A 452 -8.32 -12.60 -7.85
CA PHE A 452 -7.37 -13.41 -7.09
C PHE A 452 -6.00 -13.44 -7.78
N SER A 453 -4.94 -13.18 -7.02
CA SER A 453 -3.54 -13.36 -7.47
C SER A 453 -2.97 -14.63 -6.87
N CYS A 454 -2.47 -15.55 -7.70
CA CYS A 454 -1.79 -16.75 -7.23
C CYS A 454 -0.27 -16.60 -7.43
N SER A 455 0.49 -16.77 -6.36
CA SER A 455 1.95 -16.74 -6.38
C SER A 455 2.50 -18.11 -5.98
N ILE A 456 3.54 -18.55 -6.68
CA ILE A 456 4.25 -19.79 -6.32
C ILE A 456 5.36 -19.43 -5.35
N GLU A 457 5.25 -19.86 -4.09
CA GLU A 457 6.29 -19.59 -3.09
C GLU A 457 7.50 -20.51 -3.23
N LYS A 458 7.26 -21.81 -3.48
CA LYS A 458 8.28 -22.86 -3.44
C LYS A 458 7.95 -23.94 -4.45
N VAL A 459 8.95 -24.36 -5.22
CA VAL A 459 8.85 -25.53 -6.10
C VAL A 459 9.88 -26.55 -5.62
N PHE A 460 9.48 -27.82 -5.50
CA PHE A 460 10.38 -28.91 -5.15
C PHE A 460 10.47 -29.87 -6.34
N LEU A 461 11.67 -30.05 -6.87
CA LEU A 461 11.97 -31.09 -7.85
C LEU A 461 12.67 -32.23 -7.14
N CYS A 462 12.21 -33.46 -7.33
CA CYS A 462 12.88 -34.64 -6.81
C CYS A 462 12.86 -35.78 -7.82
N THR A 463 13.81 -36.68 -7.69
CA THR A 463 13.88 -37.93 -8.46
C THR A 463 13.88 -39.09 -7.50
N GLY A 464 13.14 -40.15 -7.84
CA GLY A 464 13.12 -41.37 -7.07
C GLY A 464 14.29 -42.28 -7.41
N ALA A 465 14.77 -43.02 -6.42
CA ALA A 465 15.71 -44.11 -6.60
C ALA A 465 14.97 -45.38 -7.06
N ASP A 466 15.66 -46.24 -7.82
CA ASP A 466 15.21 -47.60 -8.16
C ASP A 466 13.80 -47.71 -8.80
N GLY A 467 13.44 -46.75 -9.65
CA GLY A 467 12.15 -46.73 -10.34
C GLY A 467 10.97 -46.24 -9.49
N TYR A 468 11.24 -45.71 -8.29
CA TYR A 468 10.23 -45.02 -7.48
C TYR A 468 9.77 -43.73 -8.17
N VAL A 469 8.45 -43.56 -8.32
CA VAL A 469 7.84 -42.32 -8.83
C VAL A 469 7.21 -41.56 -7.65
N PRO A 470 7.75 -40.40 -7.26
CA PRO A 470 7.21 -39.61 -6.15
C PRO A 470 5.79 -39.12 -6.44
N LYS A 471 4.83 -39.45 -5.57
CA LYS A 471 3.43 -39.01 -5.68
C LYS A 471 3.05 -38.09 -4.51
N TYR A 472 2.22 -37.09 -4.79
CA TYR A 472 1.68 -36.17 -3.78
C TYR A 472 0.18 -36.42 -3.57
N ASN A 473 -0.15 -37.07 -2.46
CA ASN A 473 -1.49 -37.28 -1.95
C ASN A 473 -1.48 -37.20 -0.40
N PRO A 474 -1.71 -36.00 0.19
CA PRO A 474 -1.66 -35.79 1.64
C PRO A 474 -2.65 -36.65 2.43
N THR A 475 -3.81 -36.96 1.85
CA THR A 475 -4.84 -37.81 2.47
C THR A 475 -4.34 -39.24 2.67
N ASN A 476 -3.49 -39.72 1.76
CA ASN A 476 -2.85 -41.03 1.84
C ASN A 476 -1.45 -40.99 2.49
N LYS A 477 -1.06 -39.85 3.08
CA LYS A 477 0.30 -39.62 3.64
C LYS A 477 1.43 -39.75 2.62
N GLU A 478 1.14 -39.56 1.34
CA GLU A 478 2.13 -39.49 0.27
C GLU A 478 2.49 -38.03 0.04
N TYR A 479 3.68 -37.60 0.41
CA TYR A 479 4.07 -36.18 0.29
C TYR A 479 5.07 -35.92 -0.85
N GLY A 480 5.32 -36.92 -1.71
CA GLY A 480 6.20 -36.78 -2.88
C GLY A 480 7.55 -36.16 -2.53
N CYS A 481 7.92 -35.10 -3.25
CA CYS A 481 9.16 -34.34 -3.04
C CYS A 481 9.22 -33.51 -1.75
N LEU A 482 8.12 -33.43 -1.00
CA LEU A 482 8.04 -32.72 0.28
C LEU A 482 8.38 -33.60 1.48
N ALA A 483 8.31 -34.93 1.33
CA ALA A 483 8.78 -35.87 2.36
C ALA A 483 10.29 -36.06 2.26
N ASP A 484 10.97 -36.11 3.42
CA ASP A 484 12.31 -36.69 3.52
C ASP A 484 12.16 -38.22 3.50
N ALA A 485 12.28 -38.82 2.31
CA ALA A 485 12.16 -40.25 2.09
C ALA A 485 13.47 -40.84 1.54
N PRO A 486 13.92 -42.01 2.04
CA PRO A 486 15.13 -42.66 1.54
C PRO A 486 15.00 -43.19 0.10
N SER A 487 13.77 -43.21 -0.43
CA SER A 487 13.47 -43.55 -1.82
C SER A 487 13.67 -42.38 -2.79
N LEU A 488 14.10 -41.20 -2.31
CA LEU A 488 14.47 -40.06 -3.16
C LEU A 488 15.98 -40.02 -3.35
N LEU A 489 16.43 -39.97 -4.60
CA LEU A 489 17.85 -39.92 -4.95
C LEU A 489 18.39 -38.49 -4.89
N TYR A 490 17.65 -37.53 -5.47
CA TYR A 490 17.99 -36.11 -5.40
C TYR A 490 16.74 -35.29 -5.09
N ARG A 491 16.92 -34.21 -4.33
CA ARG A 491 15.87 -33.26 -3.94
C ARG A 491 16.38 -31.84 -4.06
N PHE A 492 15.74 -31.05 -4.90
CA PHE A 492 16.06 -29.65 -5.15
C PHE A 492 14.88 -28.79 -4.69
N LYS A 493 15.14 -27.88 -3.75
CA LYS A 493 14.22 -26.80 -3.42
C LYS A 493 14.53 -25.63 -4.34
N ILE A 494 13.65 -25.38 -5.30
CA ILE A 494 13.69 -24.17 -6.10
C ILE A 494 13.07 -23.05 -5.27
N LEU A 495 13.91 -22.09 -4.92
CA LEU A 495 13.45 -20.82 -4.35
C LEU A 495 12.91 -19.98 -5.49
N VAL A 496 11.59 -19.98 -5.67
CA VAL A 496 10.94 -18.97 -6.49
C VAL A 496 11.03 -17.67 -5.68
N ARG A 497 11.82 -16.71 -6.14
CA ARG A 497 11.70 -15.33 -5.65
C ARG A 497 10.46 -14.72 -6.29
N THR A 498 9.29 -15.20 -5.90
CA THR A 498 8.09 -14.36 -5.92
C THR A 498 8.34 -13.35 -4.82
N ALA A 499 8.58 -12.10 -5.20
CA ALA A 499 8.64 -11.03 -4.21
C ALA A 499 7.29 -11.02 -3.50
N ILE A 500 7.32 -11.33 -2.21
CA ILE A 500 6.22 -11.13 -1.28
C ILE A 500 5.96 -9.62 -1.26
N THR A 501 4.80 -9.17 -1.76
CA THR A 501 4.07 -7.99 -1.27
C THR A 501 2.59 -8.06 -1.60
#